data_AF-A0A6J4RIR3-F1
#
_entry.id   AF-A0A6J4RIR3-F1
#
_cell.length_a   1.000
_cell.length_b   1.000
_cell.length_c   1.000
_cell.angle_alpha   90.00
_cell.angle_beta   90.00
_cell.angle_gamma   90.00
#
_symmetry.space_group_name_H-M   'P 1'
#
loop_
_entity.id
_entity.type
_entity.pdbx_description
1 polymer ?
#
loop_
_entity_poly.entity_id
_entity_poly.type
_entity_poly.pdbx_seq_one_letter_code
_entity_poly.pdbx_strand_id
1 'polypeptide(L)'
;MLERPTEASRASDGPTRFGRIGGTNRLLHEEFADRVAERLEAAAGELEGDDGPVGNYPTAIRARMLRLAADVALQEAATVSEEESPPPMAQA
;
A
#
# COMPACT_ATOMS: atom_id res chain seq x y z
N MET A 1 56.74 -22.52 10.93
CA MET A 1 56.22 -22.62 12.32
C MET A 1 55.37 -21.38 12.56
N LEU A 2 54.07 -21.40 12.83
CA LEU A 2 53.04 -22.43 12.91
C LEU A 2 51.82 -21.86 12.17
N GLU A 3 51.21 -22.65 11.29
CA GLU A 3 49.78 -22.52 11.01
C GLU A 3 49.01 -22.88 12.28
N ARG A 4 47.94 -22.14 12.60
CA ARG A 4 46.65 -22.74 12.99
C ARG A 4 45.47 -21.79 12.71
N PRO A 5 44.42 -22.29 12.04
CA PRO A 5 43.11 -21.68 11.94
C PRO A 5 42.30 -21.94 13.22
N THR A 6 41.21 -21.19 13.44
CA THR A 6 40.17 -21.64 14.37
C THR A 6 38.80 -21.31 13.79
N GLU A 7 38.15 -22.39 13.37
CA GLU A 7 36.74 -22.50 13.02
C GLU A 7 35.85 -22.20 14.23
N ALA A 8 34.73 -21.53 13.97
CA ALA A 8 33.42 -21.88 14.49
C ALA A 8 32.42 -21.03 13.68
N SER A 9 31.89 -21.54 12.58
CA SER A 9 30.66 -22.33 12.60
C SER A 9 29.57 -21.67 13.45
N ARG A 10 28.80 -20.81 12.79
CA ARG A 10 27.35 -20.80 12.89
C ARG A 10 26.79 -20.26 11.59
N ALA A 11 26.69 -21.17 10.63
CA ALA A 11 25.55 -21.16 9.74
C ALA A 11 24.29 -21.05 10.62
N SER A 12 23.60 -19.93 10.53
CA SER A 12 22.20 -19.86 10.95
C SER A 12 21.39 -19.94 9.67
N ASP A 13 21.30 -21.17 9.15
CA ASP A 13 20.14 -21.59 8.37
C ASP A 13 18.87 -21.28 9.15
N GLY A 14 17.92 -20.62 8.51
CA GLY A 14 16.59 -20.48 9.08
C GLY A 14 15.84 -19.27 8.54
N PRO A 15 14.84 -19.48 7.67
CA PRO A 15 14.11 -18.39 7.06
C PRO A 15 13.20 -17.79 8.13
N THR A 16 13.32 -16.48 8.39
CA THR A 16 12.16 -15.75 8.90
C THR A 16 11.20 -15.61 7.72
N ARG A 17 10.50 -16.73 7.47
CA ARG A 17 9.17 -16.79 6.91
C ARG A 17 8.36 -15.83 7.77
N PHE A 18 8.39 -14.54 7.43
CA PHE A 18 7.42 -13.60 7.93
C PHE A 18 6.09 -14.25 7.62
N GLY A 19 5.45 -14.66 8.71
CA GLY A 19 4.19 -15.37 8.64
C GLY A 19 3.33 -14.58 7.70
N ARG A 20 2.85 -15.25 6.66
CA ARG A 20 1.58 -14.90 6.04
C ARG A 20 0.55 -15.06 7.16
N ILE A 21 0.49 -14.08 8.05
CA ILE A 21 -0.61 -13.87 8.98
C ILE A 21 -1.81 -13.81 8.04
N GLY A 22 -2.83 -14.64 8.28
CA GLY A 22 -3.93 -14.92 7.37
C GLY A 22 -4.63 -13.66 6.85
N GLY A 23 -4.02 -13.03 5.86
CA GLY A 23 -4.53 -11.88 5.15
C GLY A 23 -5.55 -12.43 4.18
N THR A 24 -6.76 -11.88 4.26
CA THR A 24 -7.66 -11.79 3.12
C THR A 24 -6.83 -11.67 1.84
N ASN A 25 -7.01 -12.62 0.92
CA ASN A 25 -6.23 -12.75 -0.31
C ASN A 25 -6.51 -11.57 -1.24
N ARG A 26 -6.02 -10.38 -0.84
CA ARG A 26 -6.29 -9.11 -1.49
C ARG A 26 -5.32 -8.97 -2.66
N LEU A 27 -5.85 -8.56 -3.80
CA LEU A 27 -5.05 -8.48 -5.03
C LEU A 27 -4.02 -7.35 -4.88
N LEU A 28 -2.86 -7.48 -5.54
CA LEU A 28 -1.74 -6.55 -5.36
C LEU A 28 -2.11 -5.11 -5.77
N HIS A 29 -2.97 -4.93 -6.77
CA HIS A 29 -3.45 -3.62 -7.20
C HIS A 29 -4.39 -2.98 -6.17
N GLU A 30 -5.19 -3.77 -5.44
CA GLU A 30 -6.02 -3.26 -4.34
C GLU A 30 -5.14 -2.77 -3.18
N GLU A 31 -4.13 -3.55 -2.77
CA GLU A 31 -3.18 -3.12 -1.72
C GLU A 31 -2.34 -1.90 -2.17
N PHE A 32 -2.04 -1.80 -3.46
CA PHE A 32 -1.37 -0.63 -4.01
C PHE A 32 -2.29 0.60 -3.95
N ALA A 33 -3.54 0.47 -4.41
CA ALA A 33 -4.50 1.56 -4.41
C ALA A 33 -4.84 2.06 -3.01
N ASP A 34 -4.99 1.17 -2.02
CA ASP A 34 -5.18 1.57 -0.63
C ASP A 34 -3.99 2.42 -0.13
N ARG A 35 -2.75 1.95 -0.34
CA ARG A 35 -1.55 2.69 0.10
C ARG A 35 -1.41 4.03 -0.60
N VAL A 36 -1.84 4.13 -1.86
CA VAL A 36 -1.88 5.40 -2.59
C VAL A 36 -2.95 6.32 -2.00
N ALA A 37 -4.16 5.81 -1.78
CA ALA A 37 -5.25 6.56 -1.19
C ALA A 37 -4.90 7.09 0.21
N GLU A 38 -4.32 6.25 1.07
CA GLU A 38 -3.85 6.64 2.41
C GLU A 38 -2.82 7.78 2.35
N ARG A 39 -1.85 7.71 1.44
CA ARG A 39 -0.83 8.75 1.29
C ARG A 39 -1.41 10.07 0.78
N LEU A 40 -2.37 10.00 -0.14
CA LEU A 40 -3.03 11.19 -0.69
C LEU A 40 -3.93 11.85 0.35
N GLU A 41 -4.65 11.07 1.16
CA GLU A 41 -5.45 11.60 2.28
C GLU A 41 -4.56 12.22 3.35
N ALA A 42 -3.44 11.59 3.69
CA ALA A 42 -2.46 12.15 4.62
C ALA A 42 -1.92 13.50 4.12
N ALA A 43 -1.53 13.58 2.84
CA ALA A 43 -1.08 14.83 2.23
C ALA A 43 -2.19 15.91 2.18
N ALA A 44 -3.46 15.52 1.99
CA ALA A 44 -4.59 16.44 2.08
C ALA A 44 -4.76 17.00 3.51
N GLY A 45 -4.62 16.14 4.52
CA GLY A 45 -4.66 16.54 5.93
C GLY A 45 -3.50 17.44 6.33
N GLU A 46 -2.29 17.21 5.84
CA GLU A 46 -1.13 18.09 6.06
C GLU A 46 -1.38 19.49 5.48
N LEU A 47 -1.92 19.58 4.26
CA LEU A 47 -2.28 20.85 3.64
C LEU A 47 -3.30 21.63 4.48
N GLU A 48 -4.34 20.96 4.97
CA GLU A 48 -5.36 21.59 5.81
C GLU A 48 -4.84 21.96 7.21
N GLY A 49 -3.83 21.25 7.72
CA GLY A 49 -3.19 21.54 9.00
C GLY A 49 -2.20 22.70 8.98
N ASP A 50 -1.55 22.94 7.83
CA ASP A 50 -0.59 24.04 7.63
C ASP A 50 -1.27 25.41 7.39
N ASP A 51 -2.53 25.38 6.94
CA ASP A 51 -3.38 26.57 6.88
C ASP A 51 -3.83 26.94 8.29
N GLY A 52 -3.25 28.01 8.84
CA GLY A 52 -3.74 28.61 10.07
C GLY A 52 -5.25 28.96 10.02
N PRO A 53 -5.82 29.51 11.11
CA PRO A 53 -7.28 29.64 11.33
C PRO A 53 -8.06 30.48 10.28
N VAL A 54 -7.37 31.10 9.34
CA VAL A 54 -7.95 31.87 8.23
C VAL A 54 -7.88 30.99 6.98
N GLY A 55 -8.74 29.98 6.89
CA GLY A 55 -8.71 28.95 5.84
C GLY A 55 -8.42 29.52 4.44
N ASN A 56 -7.40 29.00 3.79
CA ASN A 56 -6.94 29.43 2.48
C ASN A 56 -7.65 28.60 1.41
N TYR A 57 -8.56 29.24 0.67
CA TYR A 57 -9.36 28.59 -0.36
C TYR A 57 -8.51 27.78 -1.39
N PRO A 58 -7.37 28.28 -1.89
CA PRO A 58 -6.41 27.49 -2.66
C PRO A 58 -5.95 26.17 -2.01
N THR A 59 -5.67 26.17 -0.70
CA THR A 59 -5.24 24.98 0.03
C THR A 59 -6.38 23.97 0.12
N ALA A 60 -7.59 24.42 0.45
CA ALA A 60 -8.78 23.58 0.47
C ALA A 60 -9.08 22.93 -0.90
N ILE A 61 -8.87 23.66 -2.00
CA ILE A 61 -8.98 23.09 -3.35
C ILE A 61 -7.94 21.99 -3.56
N ARG A 62 -6.68 22.22 -3.17
CA ARG A 62 -5.60 21.22 -3.34
C ARG A 62 -5.86 19.97 -2.51
N ALA A 63 -6.27 20.12 -1.25
CA ALA A 63 -6.66 19.00 -0.41
C ALA A 63 -7.80 18.20 -1.06
N ARG A 64 -8.84 18.88 -1.56
CA ARG A 64 -9.94 18.23 -2.30
C ARG A 64 -9.46 17.49 -3.56
N MET A 65 -8.50 18.04 -4.30
CA MET A 65 -7.94 17.38 -5.48
C MET A 65 -7.18 16.10 -5.12
N LEU A 66 -6.47 16.07 -4.00
CA LEU A 66 -5.79 14.86 -3.51
C LEU A 66 -6.79 13.77 -3.11
N ARG A 67 -7.88 14.14 -2.44
CA ARG A 67 -8.97 13.20 -2.10
C ARG A 67 -9.63 12.61 -3.33
N LEU A 68 -9.88 13.44 -4.35
CA LEU A 68 -10.39 12.95 -5.64
C LEU A 68 -9.41 11.98 -6.31
N ALA A 69 -8.10 12.22 -6.23
CA ALA A 69 -7.11 11.29 -6.76
C ALA A 69 -7.07 9.96 -5.98
N ALA A 70 -7.31 9.99 -4.66
CA ALA A 70 -7.44 8.78 -3.84
C ALA A 70 -8.67 7.96 -4.28
N ASP A 71 -9.82 8.61 -4.47
CA ASP A 71 -11.04 7.96 -4.94
C ASP A 71 -10.83 7.30 -6.31
N VAL A 72 -10.16 7.99 -7.24
CA VAL A 72 -9.84 7.42 -8.57
C VAL A 72 -8.94 6.20 -8.44
N ALA A 73 -7.91 6.23 -7.60
CA ALA A 73 -7.02 5.07 -7.42
C ALA A 73 -7.79 3.83 -6.93
N LEU A 74 -8.74 4.01 -6.00
CA LEU A 74 -9.60 2.94 -5.50
C LEU A 74 -10.58 2.44 -6.56
N GLN A 75 -11.17 3.34 -7.36
CA GLN A 75 -12.07 2.97 -8.46
C GLN A 75 -11.35 2.16 -9.53
N GLU A 76 -10.15 2.58 -9.94
CA GLU A 76 -9.34 1.84 -10.91
C GLU A 76 -8.97 0.44 -10.38
N ALA A 77 -8.63 0.31 -9.09
CA ALA A 77 -8.39 -1.00 -8.50
C ALA A 77 -9.65 -1.89 -8.51
N ALA A 78 -10.82 -1.32 -8.22
CA ALA A 78 -12.08 -2.06 -8.31
C ALA A 78 -12.36 -2.54 -9.74
N THR A 79 -12.14 -1.68 -10.75
CA THR A 79 -12.25 -2.04 -12.17
C THR A 79 -11.31 -3.19 -12.52
N VAL A 80 -10.03 -3.11 -12.12
CA VAL A 80 -9.06 -4.20 -12.37
C VAL A 80 -9.48 -5.49 -11.68
N SER A 81 -10.01 -5.44 -10.45
CA SER A 81 -10.53 -6.63 -9.77
C SER A 81 -11.70 -7.27 -10.52
N GLU A 82 -12.58 -6.48 -11.14
CA GLU A 82 -13.65 -6.99 -12.01
C GLU A 82 -13.10 -7.63 -13.29
N GLU A 83 -12.09 -7.02 -13.91
CA GLU A 83 -11.44 -7.55 -15.12
C GLU A 83 -10.67 -8.86 -14.87
N GLU A 84 -10.04 -9.00 -13.70
CA GLU A 84 -9.30 -10.21 -13.31
C GLU A 84 -10.22 -11.33 -12.78
N SER A 85 -11.46 -11.01 -12.44
CA SER A 85 -12.42 -11.99 -11.94
C SER A 85 -12.77 -12.99 -13.05
N PRO A 86 -12.67 -14.32 -12.79
CA PRO A 86 -13.05 -15.30 -13.80
C PRO A 86 -14.53 -15.12 -14.16
N PRO A 87 -14.90 -15.30 -15.45
CA PRO A 87 -16.29 -15.20 -15.86
C PRO A 87 -17.12 -16.17 -15.02
N PRO A 88 -18.36 -15.80 -14.62
CA PRO A 88 -19.20 -16.68 -13.85
C PRO A 88 -19.35 -17.98 -14.65
N MET A 89 -18.91 -19.10 -14.07
CA MET A 89 -19.07 -20.40 -14.70
C MET A 89 -20.55 -20.56 -15.01
N ALA A 90 -20.90 -20.58 -16.30
CA ALA A 90 -22.22 -20.94 -16.74
C ALA A 90 -22.49 -22.36 -16.23
N GLN A 91 -23.29 -22.47 -15.17
CA GLN A 91 -23.79 -23.74 -14.69
C GLN A 91 -24.75 -24.26 -15.77
N ALA A 92 -24.29 -25.23 -16.55
CA ALA A 92 -25.05 -25.97 -17.55
C ALA A 92 -25.82 -27.13 -16.90
#